data_AF-A0A5Q4BF25-F1
#
_entry.id   AF-A0A5Q4BF25-F1
#
_cell.length_a   1.000
_cell.length_b   1.000
_cell.length_c   1.000
_cell.angle_alpha   90.00
_cell.angle_beta   90.00
_cell.angle_gamma   90.00
#
_symmetry.space_group_name_H-M   'P 1'
#
loop_
_entity.id
_entity.type
_entity.pdbx_description
1 polymer ?
#
loop_
_entity_poly.entity_id
_entity_poly.type
_entity_poly.pdbx_seq_one_letter_code
_entity_poly.pdbx_strand_id
1 'polypeptide(L)'
;MAATIPHLIEWVQAQELQGPRMKDAPIFQRNLEETLDIRRTEHNLITLRKRQNQADFSSNDFISLAASGTLRTAFFEELARHPGFKLGSTGSRLLDGNNDYIELVEREIAAFHGAESAIVVNSGFEGNCASFSTIPRPGDAVVYDELVHASVHEGIDTLEAVRDSQPMIERGQRCIIIAVETI
;
A
#
# COMPACT_ATOMS: atom_id res chain seq x y z
N MET A 1 -7.28 36.61 -19.53
CA MET A 1 -7.51 35.53 -20.52
C MET A 1 -7.19 34.23 -19.83
N ALA A 2 -8.20 33.42 -19.52
CA ALA A 2 -8.01 32.16 -18.82
C ALA A 2 -7.14 31.24 -19.68
N ALA A 3 -5.92 30.97 -19.25
CA ALA A 3 -5.12 29.93 -19.84
C ALA A 3 -5.84 28.61 -19.57
N THR A 4 -6.44 28.02 -20.60
CA THR A 4 -7.03 26.69 -20.50
C THR A 4 -5.91 25.74 -20.06
N ILE A 5 -6.09 25.09 -18.90
CA ILE A 5 -5.11 24.15 -18.35
C ILE A 5 -5.08 22.95 -19.29
N PRO A 6 -4.01 22.69 -20.07
CA PRO A 6 -4.00 21.63 -21.08
C PRO A 6 -4.40 20.26 -20.52
N HIS A 7 -4.09 20.01 -19.25
CA HIS A 7 -4.45 18.79 -18.54
C HIS A 7 -5.94 18.59 -18.29
N LEU A 8 -6.70 19.67 -18.18
CA LEU A 8 -8.16 19.55 -18.07
C LEU A 8 -8.73 19.09 -19.41
N ILE A 9 -8.21 19.61 -20.52
CA ILE A 9 -8.62 19.17 -21.86
C ILE A 9 -8.27 17.69 -22.07
N GLU A 10 -7.03 17.30 -21.78
CA GLU A 10 -6.58 15.90 -21.88
C GLU A 10 -7.44 14.97 -21.03
N TRP A 11 -7.78 15.39 -19.81
CA TRP A 11 -8.64 14.61 -18.93
C TRP A 11 -10.07 14.50 -19.44
N VAL A 12 -10.66 15.61 -19.92
CA VAL A 12 -12.01 15.60 -20.51
C VAL A 12 -12.05 14.67 -21.72
N GLN A 13 -11.05 14.74 -22.60
CA GLN A 13 -10.94 13.85 -23.76
C GLN A 13 -10.82 12.38 -23.34
N ALA A 14 -10.09 12.09 -22.26
CA ALA A 14 -9.99 10.73 -21.74
C ALA A 14 -11.34 10.16 -21.24
N GLN A 15 -12.31 11.01 -20.88
CA GLN A 15 -13.65 10.58 -20.47
C GLN A 15 -14.59 10.25 -21.65
N GLU A 16 -14.16 10.38 -22.91
CA GLU A 16 -15.00 10.01 -24.04
C GLU A 16 -15.19 8.50 -24.14
N LEU A 17 -16.44 8.04 -24.27
CA LEU A 17 -16.75 6.62 -24.45
C LEU A 17 -16.09 6.05 -25.69
N GLN A 18 -15.38 4.94 -25.52
CA GLN A 18 -14.64 4.27 -26.60
C GLN A 18 -15.33 2.98 -27.06
N GLY A 19 -16.00 2.24 -26.16
CA GLY A 19 -16.68 0.98 -26.47
C GLY A 19 -17.54 1.01 -27.74
N PRO A 20 -18.39 2.04 -27.96
CA PRO A 20 -19.20 2.15 -29.18
C PRO A 20 -18.40 2.21 -30.50
N ARG A 21 -17.13 2.64 -30.44
CA ARG A 21 -16.21 2.76 -31.58
C ARG A 21 -15.40 1.47 -31.83
N MET A 22 -15.46 0.50 -30.91
CA MET A 22 -14.61 -0.70 -30.90
C MET A 22 -15.30 -1.96 -31.45
N LYS A 23 -16.36 -1.81 -32.27
CA LYS A 23 -17.16 -2.93 -32.78
C LYS A 23 -16.35 -3.95 -33.59
N ASP A 24 -15.39 -3.46 -34.36
CA ASP A 24 -14.53 -4.28 -35.23
C ASP A 24 -13.18 -4.63 -34.57
N ALA A 25 -12.95 -4.21 -33.32
CA ALA A 25 -11.74 -4.53 -32.57
C ALA A 25 -11.80 -5.97 -32.01
N PRO A 26 -10.64 -6.58 -31.69
CA PRO A 26 -10.64 -7.89 -31.05
C PRO A 26 -11.33 -7.83 -29.68
N ILE A 27 -11.93 -8.96 -29.28
CA ILE A 27 -12.81 -9.06 -28.11
C ILE A 27 -12.14 -8.53 -26.84
N PHE A 28 -10.86 -8.83 -26.65
CA PHE A 28 -10.11 -8.36 -25.47
C PHE A 28 -10.11 -6.83 -25.37
N GLN A 29 -9.76 -6.12 -26.45
CA GLN A 29 -9.71 -4.66 -26.47
C GLN A 29 -11.10 -4.05 -26.32
N ARG A 30 -12.12 -4.62 -26.96
CA ARG A 30 -13.50 -4.17 -26.81
C ARG A 30 -13.96 -4.28 -25.36
N ASN A 31 -13.77 -5.45 -24.74
CA ASN A 31 -14.18 -5.68 -23.35
C ASN A 31 -13.41 -4.78 -22.37
N LEU A 32 -12.13 -4.50 -22.63
CA LEU A 32 -11.34 -3.56 -21.85
C LEU A 32 -11.93 -2.15 -21.93
N GLU A 33 -12.21 -1.63 -23.14
CA GLU A 33 -12.78 -0.30 -23.30
C GLU A 33 -14.21 -0.19 -22.74
N GLU A 34 -15.03 -1.23 -22.88
CA GLU A 34 -16.35 -1.29 -22.25
C GLU A 34 -16.27 -1.25 -20.71
N THR A 35 -15.28 -1.93 -20.12
CA THR A 35 -15.04 -1.87 -18.66
C THR A 35 -14.57 -0.47 -18.24
N LEU A 36 -13.68 0.16 -19.03
CA LEU A 36 -13.22 1.53 -18.77
C LEU A 36 -14.35 2.56 -18.96
N ASP A 37 -15.27 2.32 -19.89
CA ASP A 37 -16.41 3.19 -20.17
C ASP A 37 -17.32 3.36 -18.94
N ILE A 38 -17.41 2.36 -18.04
CA ILE A 38 -18.10 2.50 -16.74
C ILE A 38 -17.49 3.66 -15.93
N ARG A 39 -16.16 3.76 -15.88
CA ARG A 39 -15.48 4.87 -15.18
C ARG A 39 -15.63 6.18 -15.94
N ARG A 40 -15.60 6.15 -17.27
CA ARG A 40 -15.79 7.35 -18.10
C ARG A 40 -17.18 7.95 -17.95
N THR A 41 -18.23 7.14 -17.84
CA THR A 41 -19.61 7.62 -17.60
C THR A 41 -19.75 8.35 -16.27
N GLU A 42 -18.96 7.98 -15.26
CA GLU A 42 -18.90 8.64 -13.96
C GLU A 42 -17.87 9.78 -13.91
N HIS A 43 -17.19 10.07 -15.02
CA HIS A 43 -16.05 10.98 -15.10
C HIS A 43 -14.94 10.65 -14.09
N ASN A 44 -14.74 9.36 -13.79
CA ASN A 44 -13.78 8.87 -12.81
C ASN A 44 -12.66 8.03 -13.46
N LEU A 45 -12.43 8.19 -14.77
CA LEU A 45 -11.24 7.61 -15.40
C LEU A 45 -10.02 8.47 -15.04
N ILE A 46 -9.11 7.91 -14.27
CA ILE A 46 -7.86 8.54 -13.85
C ILE A 46 -6.75 8.12 -14.81
N THR A 47 -6.00 9.10 -15.33
CA THR A 47 -4.81 8.87 -16.15
C THR A 47 -3.55 9.24 -15.38
N LEU A 48 -2.49 8.46 -15.57
CA LEU A 48 -1.20 8.74 -14.96
C LEU A 48 -0.64 10.06 -15.51
N ARG A 49 -0.12 10.89 -14.61
CA ARG A 49 0.48 12.18 -14.98
C ARG A 49 1.91 12.25 -14.51
N LYS A 50 2.76 12.84 -15.35
CA LYS A 50 4.10 13.21 -14.93
C LYS A 50 4.00 14.45 -14.05
N ARG A 51 4.67 14.40 -12.91
CA ARG A 51 4.83 15.55 -12.03
C ARG A 51 5.53 16.67 -12.80
N GLN A 52 4.96 17.87 -12.74
CA GLN A 52 5.58 19.08 -13.27
C GLN A 52 6.39 19.79 -12.19
N ASN A 53 7.17 20.80 -12.58
CA ASN A 53 7.93 21.64 -11.66
C ASN A 53 7.00 22.58 -10.87
N GLN A 54 6.20 22.00 -9.99
CA GLN A 54 5.19 22.65 -9.16
C GLN A 54 5.47 22.36 -7.68
N ALA A 55 4.95 23.24 -6.81
CA ALA A 55 4.98 23.02 -5.37
C ALA A 55 4.28 21.69 -5.01
N ASP A 56 4.88 20.94 -4.08
CA ASP A 56 4.34 19.66 -3.62
C ASP A 56 3.39 19.87 -2.45
N PHE A 57 2.14 19.44 -2.61
CA PHE A 57 1.15 19.41 -1.54
C PHE A 57 0.49 18.02 -1.41
N SER A 58 1.06 16.99 -2.05
CA SER A 58 0.43 15.66 -2.12
C SER A 58 1.39 14.51 -1.84
N SER A 59 2.69 14.74 -1.72
CA SER A 59 3.63 13.70 -1.30
C SER A 59 3.53 13.39 0.19
N ASN A 60 3.91 12.15 0.54
CA ASN A 60 4.08 11.70 1.93
C ASN A 60 5.53 11.88 2.43
N ASP A 61 6.37 12.69 1.75
CA ASP A 61 7.75 12.97 2.19
C ASP A 61 7.77 14.07 3.27
N PHE A 62 7.05 13.84 4.38
CA PHE A 62 6.76 14.84 5.40
C PHE A 62 7.99 15.55 5.99
N ILE A 63 9.10 14.81 6.11
CA ILE A 63 10.38 15.32 6.63
C ILE A 63 11.43 15.52 5.54
N SER A 64 11.02 15.51 4.27
CA SER A 64 11.87 15.81 3.11
C SER A 64 13.13 14.93 2.98
N LEU A 65 13.08 13.67 3.43
CA LEU A 65 14.25 12.78 3.35
C LEU A 65 14.57 12.39 1.90
N ALA A 66 13.56 12.22 1.06
CA ALA A 66 13.75 11.93 -0.35
C ALA A 66 14.19 13.19 -1.12
N ALA A 67 13.57 14.34 -0.84
CA ALA A 67 13.86 15.59 -1.54
C ALA A 67 15.20 16.24 -1.13
N SER A 68 15.64 16.08 0.12
CA SER A 68 16.87 16.74 0.65
C SER A 68 18.17 16.16 0.11
N GLY A 69 18.16 14.93 -0.40
CA GLY A 69 19.37 14.20 -0.79
C GLY A 69 20.14 13.58 0.38
N THR A 70 19.75 13.84 1.63
CA THR A 70 20.39 13.26 2.82
C THR A 70 20.31 11.73 2.81
N LEU A 71 19.13 11.18 2.49
CA LEU A 71 18.95 9.72 2.38
C LEU A 71 19.82 9.11 1.28
N ARG A 72 19.96 9.81 0.15
CA ARG A 72 20.81 9.38 -0.97
C ARG A 72 22.27 9.29 -0.54
N THR A 73 22.79 10.32 0.15
CA THR A 73 24.17 10.32 0.65
C THR A 73 24.40 9.18 1.63
N ALA A 74 23.52 9.02 2.63
CA ALA A 74 23.62 7.94 3.61
C ALA A 74 23.60 6.55 2.96
N PHE A 75 22.74 6.33 1.96
CA PHE A 75 22.69 5.09 1.20
C PHE A 75 24.02 4.77 0.50
N PHE A 76 24.63 5.75 -0.17
CA PHE A 76 25.91 5.52 -0.85
C PHE A 76 27.07 5.27 0.11
N GLU A 77 27.10 5.96 1.25
CA GLU A 77 28.09 5.72 2.30
C GLU A 77 27.97 4.30 2.87
N GLU A 78 26.73 3.85 3.12
CA GLU A 78 26.48 2.51 3.64
C GLU A 78 26.88 1.43 2.63
N LEU A 79 26.52 1.61 1.36
CA LEU A 79 26.94 0.68 0.31
C LEU A 79 28.47 0.63 0.17
N ALA A 80 29.16 1.77 0.32
CA ALA A 80 30.62 1.82 0.29
C ALA A 80 31.28 1.11 1.49
N ARG A 81 30.63 1.07 2.66
CA ARG A 81 31.08 0.29 3.83
C ARG A 81 30.92 -1.22 3.61
N HIS A 82 29.99 -1.62 2.75
CA HIS A 82 29.66 -3.02 2.47
C HIS A 82 29.91 -3.41 1.00
N PRO A 83 31.18 -3.44 0.51
CA PRO A 83 31.50 -3.66 -0.90
C PRO A 83 31.08 -5.04 -1.46
N GLY A 84 30.83 -6.02 -0.58
CA GLY A 84 30.35 -7.36 -0.96
C GLY A 84 28.82 -7.52 -0.89
N PHE A 85 28.07 -6.45 -0.61
CA PHE A 85 26.62 -6.52 -0.48
C PHE A 85 25.96 -6.92 -1.79
N LYS A 86 25.08 -7.92 -1.74
CA LYS A 86 24.32 -8.39 -2.89
C LYS A 86 23.00 -7.63 -2.98
N LEU A 87 22.73 -7.02 -4.14
CA LEU A 87 21.46 -6.37 -4.41
C LEU A 87 20.38 -7.44 -4.67
N GLY A 88 19.65 -7.81 -3.61
CA GLY A 88 18.53 -8.72 -3.65
C GLY A 88 18.73 -9.98 -2.80
N SER A 89 17.62 -10.46 -2.21
CA SER A 89 17.62 -11.65 -1.36
C SER A 89 17.63 -12.97 -2.14
N THR A 90 17.22 -12.95 -3.42
CA THR A 90 17.08 -14.14 -4.30
C THR A 90 16.12 -15.23 -3.81
N GLY A 91 15.42 -15.01 -2.70
CA GLY A 91 14.47 -15.95 -2.10
C GLY A 91 13.60 -15.30 -1.03
N SER A 92 12.66 -16.07 -0.49
CA SER A 92 11.83 -15.66 0.64
C SER A 92 12.62 -15.76 1.95
N ARG A 93 12.19 -15.03 2.98
CA ARG A 93 12.82 -15.02 4.30
C ARG A 93 12.87 -16.40 4.96
N LEU A 94 11.87 -17.25 4.71
CA LEU A 94 11.81 -18.60 5.28
C LEU A 94 12.79 -19.58 4.62
N LEU A 95 13.23 -19.29 3.39
CA LEU A 95 14.18 -20.09 2.63
C LEU A 95 15.54 -19.37 2.63
N ASP A 96 16.09 -19.08 1.45
CA ASP A 96 17.44 -18.55 1.30
C ASP A 96 17.51 -17.00 1.27
N GLY A 97 16.41 -16.32 1.58
CA GLY A 97 16.29 -14.86 1.46
C GLY A 97 16.59 -14.06 2.72
N ASN A 98 16.74 -14.70 3.88
CA ASN A 98 17.07 -14.02 5.12
C ASN A 98 18.59 -13.77 5.23
N ASN A 99 19.00 -12.66 5.85
CA ASN A 99 20.40 -12.31 6.02
C ASN A 99 20.63 -11.44 7.26
N ASP A 100 21.87 -11.39 7.74
CA ASP A 100 22.23 -10.67 8.97
C ASP A 100 21.90 -9.18 8.92
N TYR A 101 21.95 -8.56 7.73
CA TYR A 101 21.69 -7.14 7.56
C TYR A 101 20.21 -6.81 7.76
N ILE A 102 19.29 -7.62 7.21
CA ILE A 102 17.85 -7.40 7.43
C ILE A 102 17.45 -7.65 8.89
N GLU A 103 18.05 -8.64 9.55
CA GLU A 103 17.83 -8.86 10.99
C GLU A 103 18.37 -7.73 11.87
N LEU A 104 19.50 -7.13 11.48
CA LEU A 104 20.03 -5.95 12.17
C LEU A 104 19.06 -4.78 12.07
N VAL A 105 18.57 -4.49 10.86
CA VAL A 105 17.56 -3.43 10.63
C VAL A 105 16.30 -3.68 11.45
N GLU A 106 15.81 -4.93 11.51
CA GLU A 106 14.65 -5.29 12.34
C GLU A 106 14.88 -5.04 13.83
N ARG A 107 16.08 -5.36 14.34
CA ARG A 107 16.43 -5.04 15.74
C ARG A 107 16.50 -3.53 15.99
N GLU A 108 17.03 -2.76 15.05
CA GLU A 108 17.09 -1.30 15.17
C GLU A 108 15.69 -0.68 15.14
N ILE A 109 14.81 -1.15 14.25
CA ILE A 109 13.41 -0.73 14.20
C ILE A 109 12.68 -1.08 15.51
N ALA A 110 12.83 -2.32 16.00
CA ALA A 110 12.22 -2.75 17.25
C ALA A 110 12.68 -1.87 18.42
N ALA A 111 13.99 -1.59 18.51
CA ALA A 111 14.55 -0.72 19.54
C ALA A 111 14.04 0.73 19.42
N PHE A 112 13.95 1.27 18.20
CA PHE A 112 13.45 2.61 17.94
C PHE A 112 11.98 2.78 18.38
N HIS A 113 11.15 1.77 18.15
CA HIS A 113 9.73 1.77 18.53
C HIS A 113 9.46 1.26 19.96
N GLY A 114 10.48 0.78 20.68
CA GLY A 114 10.30 0.17 22.01
C GLY A 114 9.48 -1.14 21.97
N ALA A 115 9.53 -1.86 20.86
CA ALA A 115 8.84 -3.13 20.65
C ALA A 115 9.77 -4.33 20.94
N GLU A 116 9.18 -5.49 21.25
CA GLU A 116 9.95 -6.73 21.49
C GLU A 116 10.64 -7.25 20.23
N SER A 117 10.00 -7.08 19.07
CA SER A 117 10.51 -7.50 17.76
C SER A 117 9.90 -6.65 16.64
N ALA A 118 10.56 -6.63 15.47
CA ALA A 118 10.02 -6.07 14.24
C ALA A 118 10.24 -7.04 13.08
N ILE A 119 9.42 -6.89 12.03
CA ILE A 119 9.57 -7.61 10.77
C ILE A 119 9.45 -6.63 9.60
N VAL A 120 10.36 -6.72 8.64
CA VAL A 120 10.32 -5.91 7.41
C VAL A 120 9.53 -6.64 6.33
N VAL A 121 8.57 -5.93 5.76
CA VAL A 121 7.70 -6.33 4.65
C VAL A 121 7.88 -5.35 3.47
N ASN A 122 7.37 -5.66 2.28
CA ASN A 122 7.65 -4.80 1.11
C ASN A 122 6.84 -3.50 1.11
N SER A 123 5.73 -3.44 1.85
CA SER A 123 4.92 -2.23 2.00
C SER A 123 4.10 -2.24 3.28
N GLY A 124 3.63 -1.05 3.70
CA GLY A 124 2.67 -0.94 4.80
C GLY A 124 1.35 -1.67 4.51
N PHE A 125 0.92 -1.73 3.24
CA PHE A 125 -0.26 -2.50 2.83
C PHE A 125 -0.08 -3.99 3.18
N GLU A 126 1.03 -4.59 2.77
CA GLU A 126 1.34 -6.00 3.09
C GLU A 126 1.48 -6.22 4.60
N GLY A 127 2.07 -5.28 5.33
CA GLY A 127 2.20 -5.34 6.78
C GLY A 127 0.85 -5.42 7.48
N ASN A 128 -0.10 -4.57 7.08
CA ASN A 128 -1.44 -4.56 7.66
C ASN A 128 -2.21 -5.82 7.25
N CYS A 129 -2.20 -6.20 5.96
CA CYS A 129 -2.83 -7.41 5.51
C CYS A 129 -2.30 -8.64 6.26
N ALA A 130 -0.98 -8.77 6.41
CA ALA A 130 -0.37 -9.88 7.15
C ALA A 130 -0.77 -9.87 8.63
N SER A 131 -0.75 -8.71 9.28
CA SER A 131 -1.10 -8.58 10.70
C SER A 131 -2.55 -8.98 10.95
N PHE A 132 -3.49 -8.39 10.21
CA PHE A 132 -4.92 -8.60 10.42
C PHE A 132 -5.44 -9.93 9.86
N SER A 133 -4.73 -10.59 8.95
CA SER A 133 -5.11 -11.94 8.48
C SER A 133 -4.52 -13.08 9.32
N THR A 134 -3.49 -12.83 10.15
CA THR A 134 -2.77 -13.91 10.86
C THR A 134 -2.87 -13.86 12.38
N ILE A 135 -2.97 -12.66 12.97
CA ILE A 135 -3.02 -12.49 14.42
C ILE A 135 -4.40 -12.86 14.98
N PRO A 136 -5.54 -12.35 14.44
CA PRO A 136 -6.86 -12.71 14.94
C PRO A 136 -7.15 -14.20 14.74
N ARG A 137 -7.81 -14.83 15.73
CA ARG A 137 -8.22 -16.24 15.67
C ARG A 137 -9.75 -16.38 15.64
N PRO A 138 -10.27 -17.53 15.20
CA PRO A 138 -11.71 -17.79 15.22
C PRO A 138 -12.34 -17.49 16.57
N GLY A 139 -13.31 -16.56 16.56
CA GLY A 139 -14.03 -16.08 17.72
C GLY A 139 -13.32 -15.01 18.57
N ASP A 140 -12.24 -14.40 18.09
CA ASP A 140 -11.76 -13.10 18.59
C ASP A 140 -12.62 -11.96 18.02
N ALA A 141 -12.46 -10.75 18.58
CA ALA A 141 -13.04 -9.53 18.02
C ALA A 141 -11.96 -8.60 17.49
N VAL A 142 -12.21 -8.02 16.33
CA VAL A 142 -11.41 -6.92 15.77
C VAL A 142 -12.25 -5.66 15.84
N VAL A 143 -11.73 -4.65 16.52
CA VAL A 143 -12.33 -3.31 16.61
C VAL A 143 -11.45 -2.37 15.80
N TYR A 144 -12.01 -1.69 14.82
CA TYR A 144 -11.27 -0.78 13.96
C TYR A 144 -12.06 0.50 13.72
N ASP A 145 -11.35 1.60 13.46
CA ASP A 145 -11.98 2.88 13.12
C ASP A 145 -12.62 2.81 11.72
N GLU A 146 -13.77 3.47 11.53
CA GLU A 146 -14.49 3.48 10.24
C GLU A 146 -13.64 4.03 9.08
N LEU A 147 -12.69 4.92 9.38
CA LEU A 147 -11.79 5.55 8.41
C LEU A 147 -10.38 4.95 8.42
N VAL A 148 -10.21 3.76 9.00
CA VAL A 148 -8.92 3.04 8.95
C VAL A 148 -8.50 2.77 7.50
N HIS A 149 -7.20 2.66 7.25
CA HIS A 149 -6.69 2.45 5.91
C HIS A 149 -7.25 1.17 5.27
N ALA A 150 -7.51 1.21 3.96
CA ALA A 150 -8.11 0.12 3.19
C ALA A 150 -7.37 -1.23 3.32
N SER A 151 -6.06 -1.23 3.58
CA SER A 151 -5.27 -2.45 3.81
C SER A 151 -5.70 -3.23 5.06
N VAL A 152 -6.22 -2.55 6.08
CA VAL A 152 -6.75 -3.22 7.28
C VAL A 152 -8.00 -4.00 6.92
N HIS A 153 -8.92 -3.37 6.17
CA HIS A 153 -10.11 -4.03 5.67
C HIS A 153 -9.78 -5.27 4.84
N GLU A 154 -8.82 -5.15 3.91
CA GLU A 154 -8.39 -6.29 3.09
C GLU A 154 -7.83 -7.43 3.96
N GLY A 155 -7.02 -7.11 4.98
CA GLY A 155 -6.52 -8.09 5.94
C GLY A 155 -7.65 -8.81 6.69
N ILE A 156 -8.64 -8.06 7.16
CA ILE A 156 -9.79 -8.59 7.92
C ILE A 156 -10.70 -9.45 7.02
N ASP A 157 -10.96 -9.03 5.78
CA ASP A 157 -11.88 -9.71 4.86
C ASP A 157 -11.42 -11.14 4.50
N THR A 158 -10.13 -11.43 4.62
CA THR A 158 -9.59 -12.79 4.47
C THR A 158 -9.97 -13.74 5.61
N LEU A 159 -10.44 -13.20 6.74
CA LEU A 159 -10.89 -13.99 7.89
C LEU A 159 -12.39 -14.33 7.77
N GLU A 160 -12.70 -15.55 7.33
CA GLU A 160 -14.07 -16.10 7.46
C GLU A 160 -14.55 -16.15 8.93
N ALA A 161 -13.60 -16.13 9.89
CA ALA A 161 -13.80 -16.55 11.27
C ALA A 161 -14.20 -15.46 12.28
N VAL A 162 -14.33 -14.20 11.87
CA VAL A 162 -14.68 -13.07 12.77
C VAL A 162 -16.18 -12.75 12.75
N ARG A 163 -16.96 -13.34 11.83
CA ARG A 163 -18.37 -12.99 11.62
C ARG A 163 -19.33 -13.41 12.77
N ASP A 164 -18.92 -14.33 13.66
CA ASP A 164 -19.79 -14.90 14.72
C ASP A 164 -19.25 -14.80 16.17
N SER A 165 -18.34 -13.86 16.47
CA SER A 165 -17.60 -13.85 17.75
C SER A 165 -18.27 -13.18 18.96
N GLN A 166 -19.38 -12.46 18.77
CA GLN A 166 -20.09 -11.72 19.84
C GLN A 166 -20.34 -12.51 21.15
N PRO A 167 -20.78 -13.78 21.13
CA PRO A 167 -21.11 -14.52 22.36
C PRO A 167 -19.91 -14.85 23.27
N MET A 168 -18.69 -14.74 22.75
CA MET A 168 -17.47 -15.17 23.45
C MET A 168 -16.73 -14.02 24.15
N ILE A 169 -17.00 -12.77 23.73
CA ILE A 169 -16.42 -11.55 24.31
C ILE A 169 -16.99 -11.28 25.70
N GLU A 170 -18.31 -11.44 25.87
CA GLU A 170 -19.02 -11.19 27.14
C GLU A 170 -18.56 -12.07 28.30
N ARG A 171 -17.90 -13.20 28.01
CA ARG A 171 -17.40 -14.15 29.01
C ARG A 171 -15.97 -13.86 29.46
N GLY A 172 -15.31 -12.83 28.92
CA GLY A 172 -13.95 -12.44 29.31
C GLY A 172 -12.87 -13.48 28.96
N GLN A 173 -13.15 -14.37 28.00
CA GLN A 173 -12.27 -15.50 27.67
C GLN A 173 -11.33 -15.24 26.48
N ARG A 174 -11.31 -14.04 25.88
CA ARG A 174 -10.68 -13.79 24.56
C ARG A 174 -10.10 -12.40 24.35
N CYS A 175 -9.30 -12.27 23.28
CA CYS A 175 -8.57 -11.06 22.92
C CYS A 175 -9.42 -10.12 22.04
N ILE A 176 -9.28 -8.81 22.29
CA ILE A 176 -9.77 -7.75 21.42
C ILE A 176 -8.56 -7.15 20.72
N ILE A 177 -8.54 -7.21 19.39
CA ILE A 177 -7.50 -6.57 18.59
C ILE A 177 -8.04 -5.22 18.13
N ILE A 178 -7.38 -4.14 18.55
CA ILE A 178 -7.76 -2.78 18.19
C ILE A 178 -6.85 -2.33 17.04
N ALA A 179 -7.44 -2.06 15.88
CA ALA A 179 -6.75 -1.42 14.77
C ALA A 179 -6.88 0.10 14.91
N VAL A 180 -5.76 0.77 15.17
CA VAL A 180 -5.63 2.22 15.08
C VAL A 180 -4.44 2.51 14.19
N GLU A 181 -4.69 3.22 13.09
CA GLU A 181 -3.65 3.70 12.19
C GLU A 181 -3.65 5.22 12.14
N THR A 182 -2.45 5.80 12.13
CA THR A 182 -2.24 7.20 11.78
C THR A 182 -1.73 7.29 10.35
N ILE A 183 -2.32 8.21 9.58
CA ILE A 183 -2.02 8.53 8.17
C ILE A 183 -0.54 8.84 7.97
#